data_AF-A0A3D4WWF2-F1
#
_entry.id   AF-A0A3D4WWF2-F1
#
_cell.length_a   1.000
_cell.length_b   1.000
_cell.length_c   1.000
_cell.angle_alpha   90.00
_cell.angle_beta   90.00
_cell.angle_gamma   90.00
#
_symmetry.space_group_name_H-M   'P 1'
#
loop_
_entity.id
_entity.type
_entity.pdbx_description
1 polymer ?
#
loop_
_entity_poly.entity_id
_entity_poly.type
_entity_poly.pdbx_seq_one_letter_code
_entity_poly.pdbx_strand_id
1 'polypeptide(L)' 'EEPRNARSRRTREALLMATRELIEQDGFAGTTLAAIAERAGVSHRALYLHFSSRGELLAT' A
#
# COMPACT_ATOMS: atom_id res chain seq x y z
N GLU A 1 0.83 9.55 21.69
CA GLU A 1 0.98 9.14 20.26
C GLU A 1 1.59 10.29 19.47
N GLU A 2 2.86 10.17 19.07
CA GLU A 2 3.56 11.16 18.23
C GLU A 2 2.81 11.31 16.88
N PRO A 3 2.56 12.52 16.35
CA PRO A 3 1.82 12.72 15.09
C PRO A 3 2.41 11.97 13.89
N ARG A 4 3.72 11.69 13.92
CA ARG A 4 4.42 10.89 12.90
C ARG A 4 3.96 9.43 12.87
N ASN A 5 3.61 8.84 14.02
CA ASN A 5 3.15 7.46 14.11
C ASN A 5 1.72 7.32 13.59
N ALA A 6 0.84 8.30 13.86
CA ALA A 6 -0.53 8.29 13.36
C ALA A 6 -0.59 8.40 11.83
N ARG A 7 0.22 9.28 11.22
CA ARG A 7 0.32 9.36 9.75
C ARG A 7 0.87 8.06 9.16
N SER A 8 1.93 7.51 9.76
CA SER A 8 2.55 6.25 9.33
C SER A 8 1.53 5.09 9.32
N ARG A 9 0.73 4.96 10.37
CA ARG A 9 -0.34 3.93 10.44
C ARG A 9 -1.40 4.11 9.37
N ARG A 10 -1.88 5.35 9.17
CA ARG A 10 -2.88 5.66 8.12
C ARG A 10 -2.37 5.34 6.72
N THR A 11 -1.11 5.68 6.41
CA THR A 11 -0.49 5.33 5.13
C THR A 11 -0.44 3.82 4.94
N ARG A 12 -0.03 3.07 5.98
CA ARG A 12 0.02 1.61 5.93
C ARG A 12 -1.36 0.98 5.71
N GLU A 13 -2.37 1.45 6.42
CA GLU A 13 -3.76 0.99 6.25
C GLU A 13 -4.29 1.26 4.85
N ALA A 14 -4.06 2.47 4.31
CA ALA A 14 -4.46 2.83 2.95
C ALA A 14 -3.82 1.92 1.89
N LEU A 15 -2.53 1.60 2.05
CA LEU A 15 -1.80 0.69 1.15
C LEU A 15 -2.39 -0.73 1.19
N LEU A 16 -2.73 -1.24 2.37
CA LEU A 16 -3.33 -2.58 2.51
C LEU A 16 -4.74 -2.65 1.92
N MET A 17 -5.57 -1.63 2.15
CA MET A 17 -6.90 -1.57 1.55
C MET A 17 -6.82 -1.50 0.03
N ALA A 18 -5.98 -0.61 -0.52
CA ALA A 18 -5.78 -0.49 -1.97
C ALA A 18 -5.27 -1.80 -2.60
N THR A 19 -4.40 -2.53 -1.89
CA THR A 19 -3.90 -3.83 -2.34
C THR A 19 -5.04 -4.84 -2.43
N ARG A 20 -5.89 -4.92 -1.41
CA ARG A 20 -7.04 -5.83 -1.40
C ARG A 20 -8.02 -5.51 -2.52
N GLU A 21 -8.37 -4.25 -2.71
CA GLU A 21 -9.28 -3.82 -3.78
C GLU A 21 -8.74 -4.17 -5.18
N LEU A 22 -7.43 -3.99 -5.39
CA LEU A 22 -6.79 -4.36 -6.66
C LEU A 22 -6.79 -5.87 -6.91
N ILE A 23 -6.60 -6.67 -5.87
CA ILE A 23 -6.69 -8.13 -6.00
C ILE A 23 -8.12 -8.54 -6.35
N GLU A 24 -9.12 -7.93 -5.71
CA GLU A 24 -10.54 -8.22 -5.96
C GLU A 24 -10.98 -7.78 -7.37
N GLN A 25 -10.42 -6.69 -7.91
CA GLN A 25 -10.78 -6.14 -9.23
C GLN A 25 -9.99 -6.76 -10.39
N ASP A 26 -8.66 -6.79 -10.28
CA ASP A 26 -7.73 -7.08 -11.39
C ASP A 26 -6.90 -8.36 -11.15
N GLY A 27 -7.11 -9.02 -10.01
CA GLY A 27 -6.32 -10.17 -9.58
C GLY A 27 -4.87 -9.80 -9.21
N PHE A 28 -4.11 -10.83 -8.86
CA PHE A 28 -2.72 -10.66 -8.41
C PHE A 28 -1.80 -10.05 -9.48
N ALA A 29 -2.07 -10.29 -10.76
CA ALA A 29 -1.25 -9.80 -11.86
C ALA A 29 -1.40 -8.28 -12.06
N GLY A 30 -2.61 -7.73 -11.88
CA GLY A 30 -2.87 -6.29 -11.95
C GLY A 30 -2.42 -5.52 -10.70
N THR A 31 -2.19 -6.22 -9.59
CA THR A 31 -1.79 -5.64 -8.31
C THR A 31 -0.29 -5.30 -8.28
N THR A 32 0.09 -4.18 -8.90
CA THR A 32 1.47 -3.66 -8.92
C THR A 32 1.70 -2.61 -7.83
N LEU A 33 2.96 -2.40 -7.39
CA LEU A 33 3.31 -1.36 -6.43
C LEU A 33 2.85 0.04 -6.86
N ALA A 34 2.91 0.33 -8.17
CA ALA A 34 2.46 1.59 -8.73
C ALA A 34 0.94 1.74 -8.61
N ALA A 35 0.19 0.74 -9.04
CA ALA A 35 -1.27 0.74 -8.94
C ALA A 35 -1.76 0.86 -7.49
N ILE A 36 -1.06 0.20 -6.56
CA ILE A 36 -1.36 0.27 -5.12
C ILE A 36 -1.10 1.69 -4.59
N ALA A 37 0.04 2.29 -4.92
CA ALA A 37 0.39 3.65 -4.48
C ALA A 37 -0.61 4.69 -5.03
N GLU A 38 -0.93 4.60 -6.31
CA GLU A 38 -1.92 5.46 -6.96
C GLU A 38 -3.29 5.34 -6.32
N ARG A 39 -3.79 4.12 -6.10
CA ARG A 39 -5.10 3.88 -5.50
C ARG A 39 -5.16 4.28 -4.02
N ALA A 40 -4.08 4.04 -3.27
CA ALA A 40 -3.99 4.48 -1.88
C ALA A 40 -3.84 6.01 -1.75
N GLY A 41 -3.62 6.74 -2.85
CA GLY A 41 -3.40 8.19 -2.83
C GLY A 41 -2.07 8.58 -2.16
N VAL A 42 -1.06 7.70 -2.25
CA VAL A 42 0.24 7.90 -1.60
C VAL A 42 1.36 7.89 -2.63
N SER A 43 2.42 8.65 -2.35
CA SER A 43 3.61 8.62 -3.22
C SER A 43 4.30 7.25 -3.18
N HIS A 44 4.95 6.86 -4.28
CA HIS A 44 5.81 5.67 -4.31
C HIS A 44 6.88 5.70 -3.21
N ARG A 45 7.46 6.87 -2.94
CA ARG A 45 8.42 7.04 -1.84
C ARG A 45 7.80 6.67 -0.49
N ALA A 46 6.57 7.10 -0.23
CA ALA A 46 5.86 6.75 1.00
C ALA A 46 5.58 5.25 1.07
N LEU A 47 5.17 4.62 -0.04
CA LEU A 47 5.03 3.15 -0.11
C LEU A 47 6.33 2.45 0.29
N TYR A 48 7.47 2.83 -0.31
CA TYR A 48 8.78 2.23 -0.04
C TYR A 48 9.28 2.43 1.39
N LEU A 49 8.72 3.37 2.16
CA LEU A 49 9.00 3.48 3.60
C LEU A 49 8.28 2.43 4.45
N HIS A 50 7.21 1.82 3.91
CA HIS A 50 6.38 0.84 4.60
C HIS A 50 6.58 -0.59 4.09
N PHE A 51 6.81 -0.73 2.78
CA PHE A 51 6.94 -2.02 2.12
C PHE A 51 8.06 -1.96 1.08
N SER A 52 8.98 -2.90 1.18
CA SER A 52 10.15 -3.01 0.32
C SER A 52 9.85 -3.74 -0.99
N SER A 53 8.74 -4.49 -1.06
CA SER A 53 8.36 -5.24 -2.25
C SER A 53 6.85 -5.47 -2.36
N ARG A 54 6.41 -5.80 -3.58
CA ARG A 54 5.03 -6.28 -3.84
C ARG A 54 4.72 -7.54 -3.04
N GLY A 55 5.70 -8.45 -2.90
CA GLY A 55 5.52 -9.69 -2.13
C GLY A 55 5.23 -9.43 -0.66
N GLU A 56 5.86 -8.40 -0.06
CA GLU A 56 5.63 -8.02 1.33
C GLU A 56 4.21 -7.50 1.56
N LEU A 57 3.68 -6.70 0.62
CA LEU A 57 2.28 -6.25 0.64
C LEU A 57 1.29 -7.41 0.54
N LEU A 58 1.60 -8.40 -0.29
CA LEU A 58 0.74 -9.58 -0.49
C LEU A 58 0.85 -10.61 0.65
N ALA A 59 1.92 -10.57 1.44
CA ALA A 59 2.15 -11.49 2.56
C ALA A 59 1.66 -10.95 3.91
N THR A 60 1.20 -9.69 3.95
CA THR A 60 0.65 -9.04 5.15
C THR A 60 -0.82 -9.39 5.33
#